data_AF-A0A7W8A7M2-F1
#
_entry.id   AF-A0A7W8A7M2-F1
#
_cell.length_a   1.000
_cell.length_b   1.000
_cell.length_c   1.000
_cell.angle_alpha   90.00
_cell.angle_beta   90.00
_cell.angle_gamma   90.00
#
_symmetry.space_group_name_H-M   'P 1'
#
loop_
_entity.id
_entity.type
_entity.pdbx_description
1 polymer ?
#
loop_
_entity_poly.entity_id
_entity_poly.type
_entity_poly.pdbx_seq_one_letter_code
_entity_poly.pdbx_strand_id
1 'polypeptide(L)'
;METGEPGLRPHRRRALGWGLGAAVLVAAWAGGGRLPSFAGLTYAVVGVVGVLALVAALWPGLPRLEAPRRLSAPGWQVWVALFTAFGVWEVWALLAGDDPAQPTVSDLLDPVLLSPDWRGLFWVAWLVVGWGLVRR
;
A
#
# COMPACT_ATOMS: atom_id res chain seq x y z
N MET A 1 47.18 0.44 8.61
CA MET A 1 46.59 0.05 7.32
C MET A 1 45.09 0.24 7.45
N GLU A 2 44.60 1.44 7.11
CA GLU A 2 43.16 1.72 7.05
C GLU A 2 42.63 1.17 5.72
N THR A 3 41.76 0.18 5.80
CA THR A 3 41.00 -0.32 4.65
C THR A 3 39.93 0.71 4.31
N GLY A 4 40.22 1.55 3.32
CA GLY A 4 39.25 2.48 2.74
C GLY A 4 38.15 1.71 2.02
N GLU A 5 37.05 1.44 2.72
CA GLU A 5 35.78 1.03 2.12
C GLU A 5 35.37 2.07 1.05
N PRO A 6 35.24 1.69 -0.23
CA PRO A 6 34.87 2.61 -1.29
C PRO A 6 33.40 3.01 -1.12
N GLY A 7 33.17 4.07 -0.34
CA GLY A 7 31.87 4.66 -0.13
C GLY A 7 31.22 4.98 -1.48
N LEU A 8 30.13 4.27 -1.78
CA LEU A 8 29.32 4.48 -2.98
C LEU A 8 29.00 5.97 -3.14
N ARG A 9 29.47 6.59 -4.23
CA ARG A 9 29.22 8.00 -4.56
C ARG A 9 27.72 8.31 -4.46
N PRO A 10 27.33 9.48 -3.91
CA PRO A 10 25.95 9.82 -3.59
C PRO A 10 24.98 9.72 -4.78
N HIS A 11 25.46 9.95 -6.02
CA HIS A 11 24.68 9.75 -7.24
C HIS A 11 24.27 8.29 -7.47
N ARG A 12 25.15 7.32 -7.15
CA ARG A 12 24.88 5.89 -7.33
C ARG A 12 23.85 5.38 -6.31
N ARG A 13 23.88 5.91 -5.08
CA ARG A 13 22.87 5.61 -4.04
C ARG A 13 21.48 6.11 -4.42
N ARG A 14 21.38 7.32 -4.99
CA ARG A 14 20.11 7.86 -5.49
C ARG A 14 19.57 7.04 -6.66
N ALA A 15 20.41 6.72 -7.65
CA ALA A 15 20.02 5.90 -8.80
C ALA A 15 19.51 4.51 -8.38
N LEU A 16 20.18 3.86 -7.41
CA LEU A 16 19.74 2.58 -6.83
C LEU A 16 18.38 2.71 -6.12
N GLY A 17 18.16 3.78 -5.37
CA GLY A 17 16.88 4.03 -4.71
C GLY A 17 15.72 4.21 -5.69
N TRP A 18 15.93 4.96 -6.78
CA TRP A 18 14.94 5.11 -7.85
C TRP A 18 14.69 3.79 -8.59
N GLY A 19 15.74 3.02 -8.87
CA GLY A 19 15.62 1.70 -9.50
C GLY A 19 14.82 0.72 -8.65
N LEU A 20 15.08 0.68 -7.33
CA LEU A 20 14.31 -0.15 -6.40
C LEU A 20 12.85 0.31 -6.33
N GLY A 21 12.59 1.62 -6.23
CA GLY A 21 11.23 2.16 -6.22
C GLY A 21 10.46 1.80 -7.48
N ALA A 22 11.08 1.95 -8.66
CA ALA A 22 10.48 1.55 -9.92
C ALA A 22 10.20 0.03 -9.96
N ALA A 23 11.14 -0.80 -9.51
CA ALA A 23 10.94 -2.25 -9.45
C ALA A 23 9.76 -2.64 -8.54
N VAL A 24 9.60 -1.97 -7.40
CA VAL A 24 8.47 -2.17 -6.48
C VAL A 24 7.14 -1.79 -7.16
N LEU A 25 7.09 -0.66 -7.86
CA LEU A 25 5.88 -0.23 -8.57
C LEU A 25 5.52 -1.18 -9.72
N VAL A 26 6.51 -1.65 -10.48
CA VAL A 26 6.30 -2.65 -11.55
C VAL A 26 5.81 -3.98 -10.96
N ALA A 27 6.42 -4.42 -9.85
CA ALA A 27 5.99 -5.64 -9.16
C ALA A 27 4.57 -5.51 -8.60
N ALA A 28 4.19 -4.35 -8.07
CA ALA A 28 2.85 -4.09 -7.58
C ALA A 28 1.81 -4.05 -8.72
N TRP A 29 2.14 -3.40 -9.84
CA TRP A 29 1.30 -3.40 -11.03
C TRP A 29 1.11 -4.82 -11.59
N ALA A 30 2.20 -5.57 -11.75
CA ALA A 30 2.18 -6.92 -12.29
C ALA A 30 1.48 -7.90 -11.34
N GLY A 31 1.82 -7.89 -10.05
CA GLY A 31 1.19 -8.73 -9.04
C GLY A 31 -0.29 -8.40 -8.86
N GLY A 32 -0.60 -7.10 -8.75
CA GLY A 32 -1.97 -6.60 -8.62
C GLY A 32 -2.83 -6.91 -9.84
N GLY A 33 -2.29 -6.79 -11.06
CA GLY A 33 -3.05 -7.00 -12.27
C GLY A 33 -3.13 -8.45 -12.75
N ARG A 34 -2.04 -9.22 -12.60
CA ARG A 34 -1.89 -10.54 -13.26
C ARG A 34 -2.15 -11.71 -12.34
N LEU A 35 -2.17 -11.52 -11.03
CA LEU A 35 -2.57 -12.59 -10.11
C LEU A 35 -4.11 -12.70 -10.07
N PRO A 36 -4.67 -13.92 -10.05
CA PRO A 36 -6.10 -14.10 -9.92
C PRO A 36 -6.63 -13.51 -8.60
N SER A 37 -7.76 -12.80 -8.65
CA SER A 37 -8.45 -12.33 -7.44
C SER A 37 -8.87 -13.54 -6.59
N PHE A 38 -8.76 -13.39 -5.26
CA PHE A 38 -9.23 -14.38 -4.28
C PHE A 38 -8.65 -15.81 -4.42
N ALA A 39 -7.47 -15.95 -5.01
CA ALA A 39 -6.80 -17.24 -5.14
C ALA A 39 -5.77 -17.51 -4.03
N GLY A 40 -5.60 -18.78 -3.66
CA GLY A 40 -4.60 -19.22 -2.68
C GLY A 40 -3.16 -18.75 -3.01
N LEU A 41 -2.79 -18.76 -4.29
CA LEU A 41 -1.48 -18.25 -4.74
C LEU A 41 -1.32 -16.76 -4.43
N THR A 42 -2.35 -15.96 -4.67
CA THR A 42 -2.33 -14.51 -4.41
C THR A 42 -2.17 -14.24 -2.92
N TYR A 43 -2.90 -14.96 -2.08
CA TYR A 43 -2.74 -14.87 -0.62
C TYR A 43 -1.36 -15.30 -0.15
N ALA A 44 -0.79 -16.37 -0.73
CA ALA A 44 0.56 -16.82 -0.40
C ALA A 44 1.62 -15.77 -0.77
N VAL A 45 1.53 -15.17 -1.97
CA VAL A 45 2.46 -14.11 -2.41
C VAL A 45 2.36 -12.89 -1.50
N VAL A 46 1.15 -12.39 -1.24
CA VAL A 46 0.94 -11.24 -0.36
C VAL A 46 1.41 -11.54 1.06
N GLY A 47 1.11 -12.72 1.58
CA GLY A 47 1.54 -13.17 2.90
C GLY A 47 3.05 -13.24 3.03
N VAL A 48 3.75 -13.85 2.06
CA VAL A 48 5.22 -13.91 2.03
C VAL A 48 5.81 -12.50 1.98
N VAL A 49 5.32 -11.63 1.10
CA VAL A 49 5.79 -10.23 1.01
C VAL A 49 5.57 -9.50 2.34
N GLY A 50 4.39 -9.65 2.96
CA GLY A 50 4.07 -9.06 4.25
C GLY A 50 4.99 -9.54 5.38
N VAL A 51 5.28 -10.84 5.44
CA VAL A 51 6.22 -11.41 6.42
C VAL A 51 7.63 -10.89 6.18
N LEU A 52 8.11 -10.85 4.94
CA LEU A 52 9.43 -10.31 4.62
C LEU A 52 9.54 -8.82 4.98
N ALA A 53 8.50 -8.03 4.69
CA ALA A 53 8.45 -6.62 5.06
C ALA A 53 8.46 -6.43 6.58
N LEU A 54 7.71 -7.26 7.33
CA LEU A 54 7.70 -7.24 8.78
C LEU A 54 9.06 -7.61 9.37
N VAL A 55 9.67 -8.70 8.89
CA VAL A 55 11.00 -9.14 9.32
C VAL A 55 12.05 -8.05 9.04
N ALA A 56 11.99 -7.42 7.86
CA ALA A 56 12.85 -6.28 7.54
C ALA A 56 12.59 -5.10 8.49
N ALA A 57 11.33 -4.71 8.72
CA ALA A 57 11.00 -3.60 9.61
C ALA A 57 11.49 -3.80 11.07
N LEU A 58 11.51 -5.06 11.52
CA LEU A 58 12.01 -5.43 12.85
C LEU A 58 13.54 -5.60 12.91
N TRP A 59 14.22 -5.62 11.75
CA TRP A 59 15.65 -5.88 11.69
C TRP A 59 16.47 -4.76 12.36
N PRO A 60 17.36 -5.06 13.33
CA PRO A 60 18.08 -4.05 14.11
C PRO A 60 19.01 -3.13 13.29
N GLY A 61 19.49 -3.63 12.13
CA GLY A 61 20.46 -2.94 11.29
C GLY A 61 19.88 -1.94 10.28
N LEU A 62 18.55 -1.79 10.20
CA LEU A 62 17.93 -0.88 9.24
C LEU A 62 17.64 0.49 9.88
N PRO A 63 17.92 1.61 9.16
CA PRO A 63 17.57 2.94 9.63
C PRO A 63 16.06 3.03 9.88
N ARG A 64 15.67 3.36 11.11
CA ARG A 64 14.27 3.59 11.48
C ARG A 64 13.93 5.05 11.29
N LEU A 65 12.80 5.32 10.63
CA LEU A 65 12.20 6.64 10.66
C LEU A 65 11.61 6.86 12.06
N GLU A 66 11.84 8.02 12.66
CA GLU A 66 11.20 8.37 13.92
C GLU A 66 9.69 8.50 13.70
N ALA A 67 8.90 7.77 14.48
CA ALA A 67 7.46 7.91 14.44
C ALA A 67 7.07 9.33 14.91
N PRO A 68 6.07 9.97 14.28
CA PRO A 68 5.54 11.24 14.77
C PRO A 68 5.11 11.12 16.23
N ARG A 69 5.64 11.98 17.11
CA ARG A 69 5.33 11.95 18.56
C ARG A 69 3.86 12.29 18.87
N ARG A 70 3.19 12.99 17.95
CA ARG A 70 1.78 13.38 18.06
C ARG A 70 1.13 13.32 16.69
N LEU A 71 -0.08 12.76 16.63
CA LEU A 71 -0.94 12.91 15.46
C LEU A 71 -1.55 14.30 15.48
N SER A 72 -1.58 14.98 14.32
CA SER A 72 -2.31 16.24 14.22
C SER A 72 -3.80 15.98 14.44
N ALA A 73 -4.45 16.76 15.31
CA ALA A 73 -5.88 16.63 15.56
C ALA A 73 -6.72 16.75 14.26
N PRO A 74 -6.40 17.67 13.32
CA PRO A 74 -7.12 17.73 12.04
C PRO A 74 -6.95 16.46 11.19
N GLY A 75 -5.74 15.90 11.12
CA GLY A 75 -5.50 14.67 10.36
C GLY A 75 -6.25 13.48 10.95
N TRP A 76 -6.26 13.35 12.27
CA TRP A 76 -7.04 12.33 12.97
C TRP A 76 -8.55 12.48 12.69
N GLN A 77 -9.09 13.70 12.81
CA GLN A 77 -10.51 13.98 12.56
C GLN A 77 -10.94 13.62 11.14
N VAL A 78 -10.11 13.93 10.13
CA VAL A 78 -10.38 13.57 8.74
C VAL A 78 -10.46 12.06 8.57
N TRP A 79 -9.49 11.31 9.11
CA TRP A 79 -9.51 9.86 9.03
C TRP A 79 -10.71 9.25 9.74
N VAL A 80 -11.03 9.70 10.95
CA VAL A 80 -12.22 9.25 11.68
C VAL A 80 -13.48 9.54 10.89
N ALA A 81 -13.64 10.75 10.36
CA ALA A 81 -14.80 11.11 9.56
C ALA A 81 -14.95 10.21 8.32
N LEU A 82 -13.86 9.95 7.61
CA LEU A 82 -13.86 9.04 6.45
C LEU A 82 -14.27 7.62 6.87
N PHE A 83 -13.60 7.03 7.87
CA PHE A 83 -13.91 5.67 8.31
C PHE A 83 -15.34 5.55 8.85
N THR A 84 -15.84 6.54 9.58
CA THR A 84 -17.22 6.56 10.05
C THR A 84 -18.20 6.68 8.89
N ALA A 85 -17.96 7.57 7.92
CA ALA A 85 -18.83 7.71 6.75
C ALA A 85 -18.87 6.42 5.93
N PHE A 86 -17.71 5.82 5.63
CA PHE A 86 -17.61 4.54 4.94
C PHE A 86 -18.30 3.42 5.71
N GLY A 87 -18.06 3.30 7.02
CA GLY A 87 -18.68 2.28 7.85
C GLY A 87 -20.20 2.42 7.95
N VAL A 88 -20.72 3.65 8.10
CA VAL A 88 -22.17 3.92 8.12
C VAL A 88 -22.80 3.59 6.78
N TRP A 89 -22.16 3.94 5.66
CA TRP A 89 -22.62 3.57 4.33
C TRP A 89 -22.72 2.05 4.17
N GLU A 90 -21.65 1.33 4.49
CA GLU A 90 -21.60 -0.14 4.37
C GLU A 90 -22.68 -0.81 5.24
N VAL A 91 -22.82 -0.38 6.50
CA VAL A 91 -23.86 -0.91 7.39
C VAL A 91 -25.26 -0.59 6.88
N TRP A 92 -25.48 0.60 6.33
CA TRP A 92 -26.77 0.93 5.71
C TRP A 92 -27.06 -0.02 4.55
N ALA A 93 -26.15 -0.13 3.58
CA ALA A 93 -26.32 -1.00 2.41
C ALA A 93 -26.64 -2.45 2.81
N LEU A 94 -25.93 -2.99 3.81
CA LEU A 94 -26.20 -4.31 4.37
C LEU A 94 -27.60 -4.43 4.99
N LEU A 95 -28.06 -3.42 5.73
CA LEU A 95 -29.40 -3.39 6.32
C LEU A 95 -30.51 -3.27 5.27
N ALA A 96 -30.19 -2.73 4.09
CA ALA A 96 -31.11 -2.66 2.95
C ALA A 96 -31.26 -3.99 2.20
N GLY A 97 -30.47 -5.02 2.56
CA GLY A 97 -30.56 -6.36 1.97
C GLY A 97 -29.91 -6.45 0.60
N ASP A 98 -28.79 -5.77 0.39
CA ASP A 98 -28.02 -5.76 -0.87
C ASP A 98 -28.88 -5.31 -2.08
N ASP A 99 -29.79 -4.36 -1.85
CA ASP A 99 -30.55 -3.72 -2.92
C ASP A 99 -29.57 -3.03 -3.90
N PRO A 100 -29.61 -3.33 -5.21
CA PRO A 100 -28.78 -2.65 -6.21
C PRO A 100 -28.93 -1.13 -6.24
N ALA A 101 -30.04 -0.59 -5.72
CA ALA A 101 -30.23 0.85 -5.57
C ALA A 101 -29.40 1.45 -4.41
N GLN A 102 -28.85 0.62 -3.53
CA GLN A 102 -28.05 0.97 -2.36
C GLN A 102 -26.73 0.17 -2.35
N PRO A 103 -25.87 0.37 -3.36
CA PRO A 103 -24.64 -0.41 -3.50
C PRO A 103 -23.68 -0.14 -2.34
N THR A 104 -22.95 -1.18 -1.93
CA THR A 104 -21.79 -1.03 -1.05
C THR A 104 -20.66 -0.29 -1.78
N VAL A 105 -19.68 0.21 -1.04
CA VAL A 105 -18.47 0.77 -1.66
C VAL A 105 -17.69 -0.32 -2.38
N SER A 106 -17.77 -1.56 -1.91
CA SER A 106 -17.19 -2.72 -2.60
C SER A 106 -17.81 -2.89 -3.99
N ASP A 107 -19.14 -2.83 -4.12
CA ASP A 107 -19.83 -2.94 -5.42
C ASP A 107 -19.42 -1.82 -6.38
N LEU A 108 -19.24 -0.60 -5.87
CA LEU A 108 -18.77 0.53 -6.67
C LEU A 108 -17.32 0.37 -7.13
N LEU A 109 -16.50 -0.40 -6.39
CA LEU A 109 -15.10 -0.64 -6.71
C LEU A 109 -14.90 -1.88 -7.60
N ASP A 110 -15.89 -2.77 -7.72
CA ASP A 110 -15.78 -3.99 -8.53
C ASP A 110 -15.30 -3.74 -9.97
N PRO A 111 -15.75 -2.73 -10.73
CA PRO A 111 -15.23 -2.48 -12.07
C PRO A 111 -13.71 -2.22 -12.09
N VAL A 112 -13.18 -1.61 -11.03
CA VAL A 112 -11.75 -1.32 -10.86
C VAL A 112 -11.01 -2.58 -10.39
N LEU A 113 -11.58 -3.33 -9.44
CA LEU A 113 -10.93 -4.48 -8.81
C LEU A 113 -10.97 -5.74 -9.68
N LEU A 114 -12.02 -5.93 -10.47
CA LEU A 114 -12.16 -7.08 -11.36
C LEU A 114 -11.42 -6.89 -12.68
N SER A 115 -11.16 -5.65 -13.10
CA SER A 115 -10.33 -5.38 -14.26
C SER A 115 -8.84 -5.53 -13.93
N PRO A 116 -8.10 -6.45 -14.61
CA PRO A 116 -6.67 -6.64 -14.39
C PRO A 116 -5.85 -5.35 -14.45
N ASP A 117 -6.12 -4.50 -15.45
CA ASP A 117 -5.32 -3.31 -15.69
C ASP A 117 -5.62 -2.22 -14.66
N TRP A 118 -6.90 -1.99 -14.34
CA TRP A 118 -7.31 -1.02 -13.31
C TRP A 118 -6.86 -1.42 -11.93
N ARG A 119 -6.93 -2.70 -11.57
CA ARG A 119 -6.44 -3.21 -10.30
C ARG A 119 -4.93 -3.03 -10.17
N GLY A 120 -4.16 -3.31 -11.22
CA GLY A 120 -2.72 -3.05 -11.23
C GLY A 120 -2.40 -1.55 -11.05
N LEU A 121 -3.11 -0.68 -11.78
CA LEU A 121 -2.97 0.78 -11.65
C LEU A 121 -3.36 1.28 -10.25
N PHE A 122 -4.42 0.74 -9.67
CA PHE A 122 -4.87 1.06 -8.32
C PHE A 122 -3.76 0.77 -7.29
N TRP A 123 -3.10 -0.39 -7.37
CA TRP A 123 -1.98 -0.71 -6.48
C TRP A 123 -0.79 0.23 -6.63
N VAL A 124 -0.46 0.65 -7.86
CA VAL A 124 0.59 1.66 -8.09
C VAL A 124 0.20 2.98 -7.45
N ALA A 125 -1.03 3.46 -7.68
CA ALA A 125 -1.53 4.70 -7.11
C ALA A 125 -1.52 4.64 -5.57
N TRP A 126 -1.98 3.53 -4.99
CA TRP A 126 -2.00 3.28 -3.56
C TRP A 126 -0.60 3.38 -2.94
N LEU A 127 0.40 2.74 -3.56
CA LEU A 127 1.78 2.79 -3.07
C LEU A 127 2.38 4.20 -3.19
N VAL A 128 2.12 4.92 -4.29
CA VAL A 128 2.62 6.29 -4.48
C VAL A 128 2.00 7.25 -3.46
N VAL A 129 0.69 7.19 -3.27
CA VAL A 129 -0.03 8.03 -2.29
C VAL A 129 0.39 7.65 -0.87
N GLY A 130 0.40 6.36 -0.55
CA GLY A 130 0.81 5.85 0.76
C GLY A 130 2.24 6.24 1.12
N TRP A 131 3.19 6.08 0.18
CA TRP A 131 4.55 6.57 0.35
C TRP A 131 4.59 8.09 0.57
N GLY A 132 3.78 8.83 -0.20
CA GLY A 132 3.63 10.27 -0.07
C GLY A 132 3.09 10.73 1.28
N LEU A 133 2.26 9.91 1.93
CA LEU A 133 1.72 10.13 3.28
C LEU A 133 2.72 9.75 4.37
N VAL A 134 3.39 8.60 4.25
CA VAL A 134 4.31 8.07 5.28
C VAL A 134 5.63 8.86 5.35
N ARG A 135 6.08 9.46 4.25
CA ARG A 135 7.32 10.26 4.22
C ARG A 135 7.20 11.66 4.84
N ARG A 136 5.98 12.11 5.17
CA ARG A 136 5.70 13.43 5.75
C ARG A 136 5.67 13.33 7.26
#